data_AF-A0A1A5ZW36-F1
#
_entry.id   AF-A0A1A5ZW36-F1
#
_cell.length_a   1.000
_cell.length_b   1.000
_cell.length_c   1.000
_cell.angle_alpha   90.00
_cell.angle_beta   90.00
_cell.angle_gamma   90.00
#
_symmetry.space_group_name_H-M   'P 1'
#
loop_
_entity.id
_entity.type
_entity.pdbx_description
1 polymer ?
#
loop_
_entity_poly.entity_id
_entity_poly.type
_entity_poly.pdbx_seq_one_letter_code
_entity_poly.pdbx_strand_id
1 'polypeptide(L)'
;MASSSPIPRRRSEMPPQSGSSATPPRRISTLTDTGVTGGGSGSGSPALASGEMRRGNSATPAEQRKARREQFRNFYGIKEASPSTNAGDPSDIDSSSFNPSAYYEDLISNSTLKDLMEKASKLNGDIGNLQGSRHSLVYNHHHQLFAAGDTISKLNSRTPQLISIVTQLQESFSTIEQLIDSISLSEPSLPKSNSVDTSMDGAENAVEMLKRGKERLELMVLAKEPPEKIKAYHDQLKSQATPDSGDDTRSAEKDALIEEIEQLIKGIPEQVDKSGASL
;
A
#
# COMPACT_ATOMS: atom_id res chain seq x y z
N MET A 1 -16.19 36.17 -61.86
CA MET A 1 -15.79 34.94 -61.15
C MET A 1 -14.32 35.11 -60.79
N ALA A 2 -14.01 35.38 -59.52
CA ALA A 2 -12.64 35.64 -59.07
C ALA A 2 -11.93 34.33 -58.71
N SER A 3 -10.79 34.07 -59.35
CA SER A 3 -9.94 32.91 -59.12
C SER A 3 -9.03 33.12 -57.90
N SER A 4 -9.31 32.38 -56.82
CA SER A 4 -8.47 32.31 -55.63
C SER A 4 -7.35 31.28 -55.84
N SER A 5 -6.10 31.70 -55.72
CA SER A 5 -4.93 30.79 -55.73
C SER A 5 -4.56 30.38 -54.30
N PRO A 6 -4.19 29.11 -54.03
CA PRO A 6 -3.87 28.66 -52.68
C PRO A 6 -2.40 28.87 -52.31
N ILE A 7 -2.17 29.26 -51.05
CA ILE A 7 -0.86 29.49 -50.41
C ILE A 7 -0.18 28.15 -50.08
N PRO A 8 1.13 27.95 -50.32
CA PRO A 8 1.82 26.71 -49.96
C PRO A 8 2.19 26.65 -48.48
N ARG A 9 1.86 25.53 -47.82
CA ARG A 9 2.31 25.20 -46.45
C ARG A 9 3.78 24.76 -46.47
N ARG A 10 4.68 25.54 -45.88
CA ARG A 10 6.05 25.12 -45.56
C ARG A 10 6.03 24.11 -44.41
N ARG A 11 6.44 22.87 -44.68
CA ARG A 11 6.95 21.93 -43.66
C ARG A 11 8.30 22.44 -43.17
N SER A 12 8.45 22.64 -41.87
CA SER A 12 9.75 22.79 -41.21
C SER A 12 10.05 21.49 -40.46
N GLU A 13 10.89 20.65 -41.04
CA GLU A 13 11.53 19.53 -40.35
C GLU A 13 12.61 20.08 -39.40
N MET A 14 12.60 19.62 -38.14
CA MET A 14 13.65 19.91 -37.16
C MET A 14 14.76 18.85 -37.25
N PRO A 15 16.04 19.22 -37.07
CA PRO A 15 17.14 18.27 -36.96
C PRO A 15 17.21 17.65 -35.55
N PRO A 16 17.70 16.41 -35.39
CA PRO A 16 17.90 15.81 -34.07
C PRO A 16 19.20 16.35 -33.45
N GLN A 17 19.11 16.96 -32.26
CA GLN A 17 20.29 17.22 -31.45
C GLN A 17 20.56 16.05 -30.50
N SER A 18 21.78 15.55 -30.62
CA SER A 18 22.41 14.51 -29.84
C SER A 18 22.79 14.97 -28.44
N GLY A 19 22.51 14.09 -27.46
CA GLY A 19 23.28 13.85 -26.24
C GLY A 19 23.77 15.04 -25.41
N SER A 20 23.01 15.40 -24.37
CA SER A 20 23.59 15.89 -23.13
C SER A 20 22.96 15.15 -21.94
N SER A 21 23.80 14.75 -21.00
CA SER A 21 23.51 13.83 -19.91
C SER A 21 22.43 14.37 -18.97
N ALA A 22 21.24 13.77 -19.01
CA ALA A 22 20.17 14.03 -18.07
C ALA A 22 20.43 13.27 -16.76
N THR A 23 20.85 14.00 -15.72
CA THR A 23 20.79 13.55 -14.33
C THR A 23 19.32 13.34 -13.95
N PRO A 24 18.92 12.20 -13.36
CA PRO A 24 17.51 11.95 -13.06
C PRO A 24 17.05 12.83 -11.90
N PRO A 25 15.78 13.31 -11.89
CA PRO A 25 15.27 14.08 -10.77
C PRO A 25 15.16 13.20 -9.53
N ARG A 26 15.74 13.67 -8.42
CA ARG A 26 15.58 13.09 -7.08
C ARG A 26 14.08 13.04 -6.73
N ARG A 27 13.59 11.86 -6.36
CA ARG A 27 12.27 11.66 -5.76
C ARG A 27 12.12 12.57 -4.54
N ILE A 28 11.16 13.47 -4.59
CA ILE A 28 10.67 14.23 -3.44
C ILE A 28 9.73 13.31 -2.67
N SER A 29 10.19 12.81 -1.53
CA SER A 29 9.35 12.08 -0.58
C SER A 29 8.41 13.07 0.09
N THR A 30 7.14 13.09 -0.31
CA THR A 30 6.07 13.76 0.42
C THR A 30 5.71 12.92 1.64
N LEU A 31 6.48 13.07 2.72
CA LEU A 31 6.12 12.54 4.03
C LEU A 31 5.18 13.55 4.70
N THR A 32 3.88 13.34 4.52
CA THR A 32 2.85 13.95 5.38
C THR A 32 2.78 13.15 6.67
N ASP A 33 3.30 13.75 7.73
CA ASP A 33 3.23 13.29 9.12
C ASP A 33 1.78 13.41 9.62
N THR A 34 1.03 12.30 9.56
CA THR A 34 -0.18 12.11 10.35
C THR A 34 0.13 11.01 11.37
N GLY A 35 0.40 11.44 12.60
CA GLY A 35 0.66 10.54 13.72
C GLY A 35 -0.50 9.57 13.93
N VAL A 36 -0.19 8.28 13.75
CA VAL A 36 -0.95 7.18 14.35
C VAL A 36 0.05 6.17 14.91
N THR A 37 -0.26 5.73 16.11
CA THR A 37 0.49 4.84 16.99
C THR A 37 0.64 3.43 16.41
N GLY A 38 1.82 2.81 16.54
CA GLY A 38 1.98 1.36 16.31
C GLY A 38 3.45 0.94 16.31
N GLY A 39 3.83 0.11 17.28
CA GLY A 39 5.22 -0.33 17.50
C GLY A 39 5.73 -1.37 16.51
N GLY A 40 7.05 -1.56 16.51
CA GLY A 40 7.73 -2.61 15.76
C GLY A 40 9.24 -2.59 16.01
N SER A 41 9.69 -3.48 16.90
CA SER A 41 11.09 -3.77 17.18
C SER A 41 11.81 -4.37 15.97
N GLY A 42 13.06 -3.95 15.74
CA GLY A 42 14.00 -4.57 14.81
C GLY A 42 15.43 -4.28 15.22
N SER A 43 16.03 -5.23 15.95
CA SER A 43 17.40 -5.21 16.50
C SER A 43 18.48 -5.53 15.46
N GLY A 44 19.64 -4.87 15.54
CA GLY A 44 20.83 -5.21 14.76
C GLY A 44 22.13 -4.49 15.13
N SER A 45 22.61 -4.66 16.38
CA SER A 45 24.02 -4.74 16.88
C SER A 45 25.08 -3.65 16.49
N PRO A 46 26.34 -3.71 17.03
CA PRO A 46 26.73 -3.10 18.31
C PRO A 46 27.91 -2.10 18.18
N ALA A 47 28.01 -1.12 19.08
CA ALA A 47 29.25 -0.36 19.28
C ALA A 47 29.35 0.21 20.70
N LEU A 48 30.15 -0.43 21.54
CA LEU A 48 30.66 0.14 22.79
C LEU A 48 31.96 0.89 22.47
N ALA A 49 31.98 2.21 22.69
CA ALA A 49 33.07 2.92 23.38
C ALA A 49 32.85 4.44 23.40
N SER A 50 32.86 4.98 24.63
CA SER A 50 33.33 6.31 25.05
C SER A 50 32.62 7.59 24.56
N GLY A 51 32.14 8.39 25.52
CA GLY A 51 31.99 9.84 25.37
C GLY A 51 30.71 10.41 25.98
N GLU A 52 30.81 10.90 27.22
CA GLU A 52 29.78 11.70 27.88
C GLU A 52 29.33 12.91 27.05
N MET A 53 28.03 13.02 26.77
CA MET A 53 27.16 14.09 27.31
C MET A 53 25.75 13.96 26.74
N ARG A 54 24.81 13.67 27.64
CA ARG A 54 23.37 13.87 27.43
C ARG A 54 23.08 15.37 27.38
N ARG A 55 22.63 15.87 26.22
CA ARG A 55 21.60 16.93 26.14
C ARG A 55 20.87 16.80 24.81
N GLY A 56 19.87 15.91 24.80
CA GLY A 56 18.85 15.90 23.76
C GLY A 56 18.03 17.18 23.90
N ASN A 57 18.30 18.17 23.07
CA ASN A 57 17.34 19.22 22.80
C ASN A 57 16.24 18.59 21.94
N SER A 58 15.18 18.10 22.58
CA SER A 58 13.89 17.94 21.91
C SER A 58 13.37 19.33 21.58
N ALA A 59 13.90 19.91 20.51
CA ALA A 59 13.40 21.17 19.97
C ALA A 59 11.91 20.97 19.71
N THR A 60 11.09 21.84 20.31
CA THR A 60 9.64 21.83 20.11
C THR A 60 9.33 21.88 18.61
N PRO A 61 8.19 21.36 18.13
CA PRO A 61 7.82 21.46 16.71
C PRO A 61 7.88 22.90 16.15
N ALA A 62 7.71 23.90 17.03
CA ALA A 62 7.87 25.32 16.71
C ALA A 62 9.34 25.72 16.43
N GLU A 63 10.30 25.22 17.22
CA GLU A 63 11.73 25.47 17.01
C GLU A 63 12.26 24.76 15.77
N GLN A 64 11.81 23.53 15.49
CA GLN A 64 12.17 22.83 14.25
C GLN A 64 11.62 23.57 13.02
N ARG A 65 10.40 24.11 13.10
CA ARG A 65 9.82 24.94 12.04
C ARG A 65 10.61 26.24 11.85
N LYS A 66 11.07 26.86 12.94
CA LYS A 66 11.88 28.07 12.91
C LYS A 66 13.25 27.81 12.27
N ALA A 67 13.94 26.75 12.70
CA ALA A 67 15.22 26.33 12.13
C ALA A 67 15.11 26.00 10.63
N ARG A 68 14.04 25.30 10.22
CA ARG A 68 13.78 25.01 8.79
C ARG A 68 13.52 26.28 7.99
N ARG A 69 12.77 27.22 8.54
CA ARG A 69 12.54 28.53 7.92
C ARG A 69 13.84 29.31 7.76
N GLU A 70 14.72 29.27 8.76
CA GLU A 70 16.04 29.90 8.69
C GLU A 70 16.94 29.24 7.63
N GLN A 71 16.91 27.90 7.50
CA GLN A 71 17.62 27.19 6.44
C GLN A 71 17.15 27.61 5.03
N PHE A 72 15.84 27.73 4.81
CA PHE A 72 15.32 28.21 3.53
C PHE A 72 15.66 29.67 3.28
N ARG A 73 15.63 30.53 4.30
CA ARG A 73 16.07 31.91 4.17
C ARG A 73 17.53 32.00 3.74
N ASN A 74 18.40 31.17 4.31
CA ASN A 74 19.82 31.12 3.91
C ASN A 74 20.00 30.57 2.49
N PHE A 75 19.20 29.57 2.09
CA PHE A 75 19.25 28.98 0.75
C PHE A 75 18.84 29.96 -0.35
N TYR A 76 17.83 30.80 -0.08
CA TYR A 76 17.35 31.82 -1.02
C TYR A 76 18.00 33.20 -0.83
N GLY A 77 19.04 33.31 0.02
CA GLY A 77 19.74 34.58 0.24
C GLY A 77 18.90 35.68 0.91
N ILE A 78 17.80 35.32 1.59
CA ILE A 78 16.89 36.26 2.29
C ILE A 78 17.48 36.60 3.67
N LYS A 79 18.73 37.07 3.69
CA LYS A 79 19.37 37.62 4.89
C LYS A 79 18.99 39.10 4.97
N GLU A 80 18.22 39.43 6.01
CA GLU A 80 17.92 40.80 6.48
C GLU A 80 17.02 41.71 5.60
N ALA A 81 15.73 41.38 5.53
CA ALA A 81 14.69 42.43 5.52
C ALA A 81 14.35 42.81 6.98
N SER A 82 15.27 43.52 7.64
CA SER A 82 14.91 44.36 8.80
C SER A 82 14.10 45.55 8.26
N PRO A 83 13.01 46.00 8.91
CA PRO A 83 12.32 47.23 8.52
C PRO A 83 13.11 48.48 8.95
N SER A 84 14.45 48.41 8.94
CA SER A 84 15.31 49.59 8.99
C SER A 84 15.55 50.02 7.57
N THR A 85 14.95 51.15 7.17
CA THR A 85 15.48 52.24 6.33
C THR A 85 16.78 52.01 5.52
N ASN A 86 16.97 50.86 4.91
CA ASN A 86 17.96 50.65 3.87
C ASN A 86 17.30 51.21 2.62
N ALA A 87 17.35 52.54 2.49
CA ALA A 87 17.31 53.14 1.17
C ALA A 87 18.46 52.46 0.41
N GLY A 88 18.13 51.44 -0.37
CA GLY A 88 19.12 50.72 -1.14
C GLY A 88 19.84 51.72 -2.05
N ASP A 89 21.05 51.39 -2.46
CA ASP A 89 21.81 52.29 -3.33
C ASP A 89 20.97 52.59 -4.59
N PRO A 90 20.65 53.87 -4.88
CA PRO A 90 19.88 54.23 -6.06
C PRO A 90 20.63 53.92 -7.36
N SER A 91 21.94 53.68 -7.31
CA SER A 91 22.78 53.32 -8.46
C SER A 91 22.99 51.81 -8.63
N ASP A 92 22.54 50.97 -7.69
CA ASP A 92 22.65 49.52 -7.79
C ASP A 92 21.44 48.91 -8.52
N ILE A 93 21.69 48.18 -9.62
CA ILE A 93 20.64 47.59 -10.48
C ILE A 93 19.81 46.54 -9.74
N ASP A 94 20.40 45.85 -8.76
CA ASP A 94 19.74 44.78 -8.00
C ASP A 94 18.98 45.30 -6.76
N SER A 95 19.12 46.59 -6.45
CA SER A 95 18.51 47.24 -5.28
C SER A 95 17.04 47.59 -5.51
N SER A 96 16.22 47.46 -4.46
CA SER A 96 14.79 47.85 -4.50
C SER A 96 14.57 49.36 -4.65
N SER A 97 15.60 50.17 -4.43
CA SER A 97 15.57 51.63 -4.52
C SER A 97 16.26 52.17 -5.79
N PHE A 98 16.56 51.28 -6.76
CA PHE A 98 17.21 51.63 -8.01
C PHE A 98 16.48 52.76 -8.75
N ASN A 99 17.21 53.81 -9.12
CA ASN A 99 16.72 54.89 -9.96
C ASN A 99 17.39 54.83 -11.34
N PRO A 100 16.68 54.35 -12.38
CA PRO A 100 17.24 54.21 -13.72
C PRO A 100 17.78 55.51 -14.31
N SER A 101 17.11 56.63 -14.04
CA SER A 101 17.49 57.94 -14.58
C SER A 101 18.81 58.43 -13.97
N ALA A 102 18.96 58.35 -12.65
CA ALA A 102 20.19 58.75 -11.98
C ALA A 102 21.38 57.87 -12.38
N TYR A 103 21.17 56.55 -12.45
CA TYR A 103 22.19 55.60 -12.91
C TYR A 103 22.61 55.85 -14.36
N TYR A 104 21.66 56.16 -15.25
CA TYR A 104 21.97 56.43 -16.65
C TYR A 104 22.75 57.74 -16.85
N GLU A 105 22.37 58.81 -16.15
CA GLU A 105 23.10 60.10 -16.19
C GLU A 105 24.52 59.97 -15.64
N ASP A 106 24.70 59.22 -14.54
CA ASP A 106 26.02 58.91 -14.00
C ASP A 106 26.85 58.06 -14.98
N LEU A 107 26.20 57.09 -15.64
CA LEU A 107 26.84 56.23 -16.61
C LEU A 107 27.33 56.99 -17.85
N ILE A 108 26.51 57.87 -18.43
CA ILE A 108 26.88 58.60 -19.65
C ILE A 108 27.91 59.69 -19.39
N SER A 109 27.92 60.26 -18.19
CA SER A 109 28.88 61.30 -17.79
C SER A 109 30.27 60.74 -17.45
N ASN A 110 30.34 59.53 -16.88
CA ASN A 110 31.60 58.97 -16.37
C ASN A 110 32.19 57.83 -17.23
N SER A 111 31.48 57.30 -18.23
CA SER A 111 31.97 56.17 -19.05
C SER A 111 32.27 56.54 -20.49
N THR A 112 33.22 55.82 -21.10
CA THR A 112 33.54 56.03 -22.52
C THR A 112 32.53 55.32 -23.42
N LEU A 113 32.43 55.73 -24.69
CA LEU A 113 31.52 55.09 -25.66
C LEU A 113 31.74 53.57 -25.77
N LYS A 114 32.99 53.12 -25.67
CA LYS A 114 33.33 51.69 -25.70
C LYS A 114 32.72 50.96 -24.50
N ASP A 115 32.88 51.51 -23.30
CA ASP A 115 32.30 50.94 -22.08
C ASP A 115 30.77 50.91 -22.14
N LEU A 116 30.17 51.94 -22.75
CA LEU A 116 28.73 52.03 -22.95
C LEU A 116 28.22 50.91 -23.88
N MET A 117 28.91 50.66 -25.00
CA MET A 117 28.57 49.58 -25.93
C MET A 117 28.76 48.19 -25.32
N GLU A 118 29.81 47.99 -24.54
CA GLU A 118 30.05 46.72 -23.82
C GLU A 118 28.96 46.48 -22.77
N LYS A 119 28.61 47.51 -21.97
CA LYS A 119 27.51 47.44 -20.99
C LYS A 119 26.16 47.18 -21.65
N ALA A 120 25.86 47.84 -22.76
CA ALA A 120 24.62 47.61 -23.51
C ALA A 120 24.52 46.17 -24.02
N SER A 121 25.62 45.64 -24.55
CA SER A 121 25.70 44.26 -25.05
C SER A 121 25.55 43.24 -23.91
N LYS A 122 26.20 43.48 -22.77
CA LYS A 122 26.06 42.66 -21.55
C LYS A 122 24.61 42.66 -21.05
N LEU A 123 24.00 43.84 -20.89
CA LEU A 123 22.62 43.98 -20.44
C LEU A 123 21.65 43.26 -21.38
N ASN A 124 21.86 43.34 -22.70
CA ASN A 124 21.03 42.63 -23.66
C ASN A 124 21.16 41.10 -23.51
N GLY A 125 22.38 40.60 -23.22
CA GLY A 125 22.60 39.20 -22.87
C GLY A 125 21.89 38.80 -21.57
N ASP A 126 21.98 39.63 -20.53
CA ASP A 126 21.33 39.40 -19.24
C ASP A 126 19.80 39.39 -19.36
N ILE A 127 19.21 40.30 -20.15
CA ILE A 127 17.77 40.33 -20.47
C ILE A 127 17.36 39.03 -21.16
N GLY A 128 18.11 38.58 -22.16
CA GLY A 128 17.84 37.33 -22.87
C GLY A 128 17.91 36.11 -21.96
N ASN A 129 18.93 36.03 -21.11
CA ASN A 129 19.10 34.96 -20.13
C ASN A 129 17.97 34.96 -19.09
N LEU A 130 17.60 36.12 -18.56
CA LEU A 130 16.51 36.27 -17.60
C LEU A 130 15.16 35.88 -18.21
N GLN A 131 14.92 36.26 -19.47
CA GLN A 131 13.73 35.86 -20.22
C GLN A 131 13.70 34.35 -20.46
N GLY A 132 14.83 33.74 -20.83
CA GLY A 132 14.97 32.30 -21.00
C GLY A 132 14.71 31.54 -19.70
N SER A 133 15.31 32.00 -18.59
CA SER A 133 15.10 31.46 -17.24
C SER A 133 13.64 31.56 -16.80
N ARG A 134 13.01 32.74 -16.99
CA ARG A 134 11.57 32.94 -16.73
C ARG A 134 10.72 31.98 -17.54
N HIS A 135 10.97 31.88 -18.86
CA HIS A 135 10.19 30.99 -19.72
C HIS A 135 10.37 29.52 -19.32
N SER A 136 11.59 29.10 -19.02
CA SER A 136 11.88 27.75 -18.55
C SER A 136 11.14 27.45 -17.24
N LEU A 137 11.18 28.36 -16.27
CA LEU A 137 10.47 28.21 -15.00
C LEU A 137 8.95 28.10 -15.20
N VAL A 138 8.39 29.02 -15.98
CA VAL A 138 6.96 29.08 -16.29
C VAL A 138 6.52 27.80 -17.01
N TYR A 139 7.26 27.37 -18.03
CA TYR A 139 6.99 26.13 -18.75
C TYR A 139 7.08 24.91 -17.84
N ASN A 140 8.12 24.84 -17.01
CA ASN A 140 8.33 23.75 -16.07
C ASN A 140 7.15 23.64 -15.09
N HIS A 141 6.81 24.76 -14.46
CA HIS A 141 5.71 24.80 -13.52
C HIS A 141 4.36 24.50 -14.18
N HIS A 142 4.06 25.06 -15.35
CA HIS A 142 2.81 24.79 -16.05
C HIS A 142 2.70 23.34 -16.52
N HIS A 143 3.76 22.75 -17.05
CA HIS A 143 3.69 21.34 -17.45
C HIS A 143 3.55 20.44 -16.22
N GLN A 144 4.18 20.78 -15.09
CA GLN A 144 4.06 20.02 -13.85
C GLN A 144 2.64 20.09 -13.30
N LEU A 145 2.04 21.29 -13.27
CA LEU A 145 0.66 21.49 -12.86
C LEU A 145 -0.31 20.73 -13.78
N PHE A 146 -0.07 20.77 -15.09
CA PHE A 146 -0.89 20.03 -16.04
C PHE A 146 -0.77 18.51 -15.84
N ALA A 147 0.45 17.99 -15.71
CA ALA A 147 0.70 16.57 -15.45
C ALA A 147 0.12 16.11 -14.09
N ALA A 148 0.18 16.96 -13.06
CA ALA A 148 -0.46 16.72 -11.78
C ALA A 148 -1.99 16.71 -11.93
N GLY A 149 -2.56 17.63 -12.71
CA GLY A 149 -3.97 17.65 -13.07
C GLY A 149 -4.42 16.36 -13.76
N ASP A 150 -3.66 15.86 -14.73
CA ASP A 150 -3.92 14.58 -15.40
C ASP A 150 -3.88 13.40 -14.41
N THR A 151 -2.93 13.42 -13.48
CA THR A 151 -2.81 12.40 -12.44
C THR A 151 -4.00 12.44 -11.49
N ILE A 152 -4.42 13.64 -11.05
CA ILE A 152 -5.61 13.83 -10.21
C ILE A 152 -6.87 13.37 -10.95
N SER A 153 -7.00 13.68 -12.24
CA SER A 153 -8.12 13.24 -13.05
C SER A 153 -8.19 11.71 -13.16
N LYS A 154 -7.04 11.05 -13.40
CA LYS A 154 -6.94 9.58 -13.37
C LYS A 154 -7.22 8.97 -11.99
N LEU A 155 -6.82 9.65 -10.92
CA LEU A 155 -7.14 9.23 -9.55
C LEU A 155 -8.64 9.34 -9.31
N ASN A 156 -9.24 10.48 -9.64
CA ASN A 156 -10.68 10.74 -9.48
C ASN A 156 -11.55 9.79 -10.30
N SER A 157 -11.11 9.32 -11.48
CA SER A 157 -11.86 8.32 -12.23
C SER A 157 -11.74 6.91 -11.65
N ARG A 158 -10.61 6.57 -11.00
CA ARG A 158 -10.37 5.26 -10.39
C ARG A 158 -10.90 5.14 -8.95
N THR A 159 -10.92 6.24 -8.20
CA THR A 159 -11.35 6.26 -6.79
C THR A 159 -12.77 5.71 -6.59
N PRO A 160 -13.79 6.05 -7.41
CA PRO A 160 -15.14 5.47 -7.26
C PRO A 160 -15.16 3.95 -7.42
N GLN A 161 -14.37 3.41 -8.36
CA GLN A 161 -14.24 1.96 -8.55
C GLN A 161 -13.58 1.30 -7.33
N LEU A 162 -12.52 1.91 -6.79
CA LEU A 162 -11.84 1.42 -5.59
C LEU A 162 -12.79 1.44 -4.38
N ILE A 163 -13.53 2.53 -4.17
CA ILE A 163 -14.55 2.63 -3.12
C ILE A 163 -15.59 1.52 -3.28
N SER A 164 -16.09 1.27 -4.49
CA SER A 164 -17.05 0.20 -4.76
C SER A 164 -16.50 -1.20 -4.42
N ILE A 165 -15.23 -1.46 -4.71
CA ILE A 165 -14.58 -2.74 -4.35
C ILE A 165 -14.45 -2.87 -2.83
N VAL A 166 -14.08 -1.79 -2.14
CA VAL A 166 -13.97 -1.78 -0.67
C VAL A 166 -15.33 -2.01 -0.02
N THR A 167 -16.40 -1.40 -0.53
CA THR A 167 -17.76 -1.65 -0.01
C THR A 167 -18.20 -3.09 -0.25
N GLN A 168 -17.87 -3.66 -1.41
CA GLN A 168 -18.17 -5.07 -1.69
C GLN A 168 -17.38 -6.02 -0.77
N LEU A 169 -16.11 -5.71 -0.49
CA LEU A 169 -15.33 -6.48 0.48
C LEU A 169 -15.91 -6.39 1.88
N GLN A 170 -16.32 -5.20 2.32
CA GLN A 170 -16.99 -5.02 3.62
C GLN A 170 -18.28 -5.84 3.72
N GLU A 171 -19.08 -5.87 2.66
CA GLU A 171 -20.27 -6.72 2.59
C GLU A 171 -19.91 -8.20 2.68
N SER A 172 -18.91 -8.66 1.92
CA SER A 172 -18.45 -10.05 1.99
C SER A 172 -17.87 -10.44 3.36
N PHE A 173 -17.21 -9.52 4.06
CA PHE A 173 -16.75 -9.76 5.42
C PHE A 173 -17.92 -9.84 6.40
N SER A 174 -18.93 -8.99 6.26
CA SER A 174 -20.15 -9.07 7.06
C SER A 174 -20.90 -10.38 6.86
N THR A 175 -21.00 -10.88 5.62
CA THR A 175 -21.62 -12.19 5.36
C THR A 175 -20.80 -13.34 5.93
N ILE A 176 -19.47 -13.27 5.86
CA ILE A 176 -18.58 -14.24 6.50
C ILE A 176 -18.74 -14.19 8.03
N GLU A 177 -18.80 -13.01 8.63
CA GLU A 177 -19.04 -12.85 10.07
C GLU A 177 -20.39 -13.46 10.48
N GLN A 178 -21.45 -13.21 9.73
CA GLN A 178 -22.76 -13.84 9.95
C GLN A 178 -22.71 -15.37 9.82
N LEU A 179 -21.94 -15.90 8.86
CA LEU A 179 -21.75 -17.34 8.71
C LEU A 179 -20.93 -17.92 9.88
N ILE A 180 -19.87 -17.25 10.32
CA ILE A 180 -19.07 -17.65 11.48
C ILE A 180 -19.92 -17.67 12.74
N ASP A 181 -20.76 -16.65 12.95
CA ASP A 181 -21.71 -16.61 14.08
C ASP A 181 -22.71 -17.77 14.00
N SER A 182 -23.25 -18.05 12.80
CA SER A 182 -24.17 -19.17 12.60
C SER A 182 -23.53 -20.54 12.86
N ILE A 183 -22.25 -20.72 12.48
CA ILE A 183 -21.50 -21.95 12.73
C ILE A 183 -21.15 -22.07 14.22
N SER A 184 -20.76 -20.96 14.86
CA SER A 184 -20.43 -20.93 16.29
C SER A 184 -21.64 -21.23 17.18
N LEU A 185 -22.85 -20.84 16.74
CA LEU A 185 -24.10 -21.20 17.43
C LEU A 185 -24.60 -22.61 17.10
N SER A 186 -24.11 -23.21 16.01
CA SER A 186 -24.48 -24.56 15.57
C SER A 186 -23.52 -25.65 16.06
N GLU A 187 -22.62 -25.37 17.01
CA GLU A 187 -21.98 -26.41 17.81
C GLU A 187 -23.00 -26.86 18.89
N PRO A 188 -23.73 -27.97 18.71
CA PRO A 188 -24.52 -28.50 19.80
C PRO A 188 -23.52 -28.89 20.88
N SER A 189 -23.56 -28.20 22.01
CA SER A 189 -22.99 -28.69 23.25
C SER A 189 -23.44 -30.14 23.41
N LEU A 190 -22.52 -31.08 23.25
CA LEU A 190 -22.75 -32.49 23.52
C LEU A 190 -23.49 -32.58 24.86
N PRO A 191 -24.61 -33.34 24.96
CA PRO A 191 -25.17 -33.64 26.27
C PRO A 191 -24.10 -34.42 27.02
N LYS A 192 -23.47 -33.75 28.00
CA LYS A 192 -22.67 -34.40 29.02
C LYS A 192 -23.55 -35.46 29.66
N SER A 193 -23.10 -36.70 29.51
CA SER A 193 -23.66 -37.89 30.14
C SER A 193 -23.98 -37.63 31.60
N ASN A 194 -25.27 -37.50 31.92
CA ASN A 194 -25.77 -37.81 33.25
C ASN A 194 -26.85 -38.86 33.09
N SER A 195 -26.41 -40.07 33.43
CA SER A 195 -27.13 -41.28 33.84
C SER A 195 -28.66 -41.23 34.01
N VAL A 196 -29.24 -42.39 33.69
CA VAL A 196 -30.54 -42.95 34.13
C VAL A 196 -31.69 -42.69 33.16
N ASP A 197 -31.92 -43.62 32.22
CA ASP A 197 -33.10 -44.49 32.31
C ASP A 197 -32.92 -45.74 31.42
N THR A 198 -32.87 -46.91 32.03
CA THR A 198 -32.81 -48.21 31.34
C THR A 198 -34.25 -48.68 31.14
N SER A 199 -34.78 -48.44 29.94
CA SER A 199 -36.03 -49.03 29.48
C SER A 199 -35.88 -49.47 28.01
N MET A 200 -35.77 -50.78 27.81
CA MET A 200 -36.17 -51.61 26.66
C MET A 200 -35.87 -51.23 25.18
N ASP A 201 -35.12 -50.18 24.84
CA ASP A 201 -34.79 -49.83 23.43
C ASP A 201 -33.26 -49.77 23.15
N GLY A 202 -32.51 -50.75 23.65
CA GLY A 202 -31.05 -50.81 23.43
C GLY A 202 -30.64 -51.08 21.98
N ALA A 203 -31.49 -51.75 21.19
CA ALA A 203 -31.18 -52.12 19.82
C ALA A 203 -31.42 -50.97 18.82
N GLU A 204 -32.45 -50.15 19.03
CA GLU A 204 -32.80 -49.02 18.14
C GLU A 204 -31.76 -47.90 18.26
N ASN A 205 -31.33 -47.59 19.49
CA ASN A 205 -30.24 -46.65 19.75
C ASN A 205 -28.91 -47.06 19.08
N ALA A 206 -28.63 -48.36 18.97
CA ALA A 206 -27.40 -48.85 18.34
C ALA A 206 -27.42 -48.70 16.81
N VAL A 207 -28.56 -48.96 16.15
CA VAL A 207 -28.70 -48.78 14.69
C VAL A 207 -28.63 -47.29 14.33
N GLU A 208 -29.30 -46.42 15.11
CA GLU A 208 -29.23 -44.98 14.89
C GLU A 208 -27.82 -44.42 15.11
N MET A 209 -27.11 -44.93 16.13
CA MET A 209 -25.70 -44.58 16.36
C MET A 209 -24.82 -44.96 15.17
N LEU A 210 -25.00 -46.16 14.60
CA LEU A 210 -24.27 -46.60 13.41
C LEU A 210 -24.55 -45.74 12.18
N LYS A 211 -25.82 -45.36 11.95
CA LYS A 211 -26.21 -44.47 10.84
C LYS A 211 -25.54 -43.09 10.96
N ARG A 212 -25.58 -42.49 12.16
CA ARG A 212 -24.89 -41.21 12.43
C ARG A 212 -23.36 -41.35 12.34
N GLY A 213 -22.83 -42.49 12.78
CA GLY A 213 -21.41 -42.82 12.68
C GLY A 213 -20.94 -42.91 11.23
N LYS A 214 -21.73 -43.56 10.36
CA LYS A 214 -21.50 -43.64 8.91
C LYS A 214 -21.50 -42.25 8.26
N GLU A 215 -22.51 -41.42 8.52
CA GLU A 215 -22.61 -40.08 7.97
C GLU A 215 -21.39 -39.21 8.37
N ARG A 216 -20.94 -39.32 9.62
CA ARG A 216 -19.73 -38.64 10.07
C ARG A 216 -18.46 -39.15 9.35
N LEU A 217 -18.34 -40.46 9.14
CA LEU A 217 -17.24 -41.03 8.39
C LEU A 217 -17.24 -40.56 6.93
N GLU A 218 -18.40 -40.47 6.28
CA GLU A 218 -18.54 -39.90 4.94
C GLU A 218 -18.07 -38.44 4.89
N LEU A 219 -18.45 -37.62 5.88
CA LEU A 219 -17.99 -36.24 5.99
C LEU A 219 -16.47 -36.15 6.24
N MET A 220 -15.89 -37.02 7.06
CA MET A 220 -14.43 -37.06 7.31
C MET A 220 -13.64 -37.48 6.06
N VAL A 221 -14.17 -38.42 5.28
CA VAL A 221 -13.61 -38.83 3.99
C VAL A 221 -13.72 -37.68 2.97
N LEU A 222 -14.86 -36.98 2.92
CA LEU A 222 -15.06 -35.81 2.07
C LEU A 222 -14.12 -34.66 2.44
N ALA A 223 -13.88 -34.46 3.74
CA ALA A 223 -12.98 -33.45 4.28
C ALA A 223 -11.48 -33.80 4.14
N LYS A 224 -11.13 -34.97 3.58
CA LYS A 224 -9.75 -35.47 3.41
C LYS A 224 -8.94 -35.48 4.71
N GLU A 225 -9.57 -35.88 5.81
CA GLU A 225 -8.87 -36.06 7.08
C GLU A 225 -7.80 -37.16 7.01
N PRO A 226 -6.76 -37.11 7.88
CA PRO A 226 -5.72 -38.14 7.89
C PRO A 226 -6.32 -39.53 8.13
N PRO A 227 -5.87 -40.56 7.39
CA PRO A 227 -6.48 -41.88 7.40
C PRO A 227 -6.42 -42.56 8.79
N GLU A 228 -5.46 -42.17 9.62
CA GLU A 228 -5.35 -42.64 11.01
C GLU A 228 -6.55 -42.22 11.86
N LYS A 229 -7.04 -40.98 11.69
CA LYS A 229 -8.21 -40.48 12.44
C LYS A 229 -9.49 -41.18 12.00
N ILE A 230 -9.62 -41.44 10.70
CA ILE A 230 -10.77 -42.16 10.12
C ILE A 230 -10.79 -43.60 10.64
N LYS A 231 -9.64 -44.30 10.63
CA LYS A 231 -9.50 -45.67 11.16
C LYS A 231 -9.74 -45.73 12.68
N ALA A 232 -9.17 -44.81 13.46
CA ALA A 232 -9.39 -44.77 14.91
C ALA A 232 -10.86 -44.53 15.28
N TYR A 233 -11.55 -43.65 14.54
CA TYR A 233 -12.98 -43.41 14.76
C TYR A 233 -13.83 -44.62 14.39
N HIS A 234 -13.48 -45.31 13.30
CA HIS A 234 -14.11 -46.59 12.94
C HIS A 234 -13.95 -47.65 14.02
N ASP A 235 -12.74 -47.85 14.54
CA ASP A 235 -12.47 -48.86 15.56
C ASP A 235 -13.24 -48.55 16.86
N GLN A 236 -13.34 -47.26 17.20
CA GLN A 236 -14.18 -46.79 18.29
C GLN A 236 -15.68 -47.08 18.04
N LEU A 237 -16.17 -46.83 16.84
CA LEU A 237 -17.57 -47.10 16.46
C LEU A 237 -17.88 -48.60 16.50
N LYS A 238 -16.97 -49.43 15.98
CA LYS A 238 -17.08 -50.90 16.00
C LYS A 238 -17.09 -51.44 17.44
N SER A 239 -16.26 -50.92 18.32
CA SER A 239 -16.23 -51.32 19.75
C SER A 239 -17.50 -50.96 20.51
N GLN A 240 -18.21 -49.88 20.12
CA GLN A 240 -19.47 -49.48 20.73
C GLN A 240 -20.67 -50.22 20.13
N ALA A 241 -20.54 -50.71 18.90
CA ALA A 241 -21.57 -51.42 18.16
C ALA A 241 -21.64 -52.93 18.49
N THR A 242 -20.75 -53.47 19.34
CA THR A 242 -20.79 -54.86 19.81
C THR A 242 -21.48 -55.02 21.17
N PRO A 243 -22.82 -55.13 21.24
CA PRO A 243 -23.50 -55.76 22.37
C PRO A 243 -23.99 -57.17 21.98
N ASP A 244 -23.51 -58.15 22.75
CA ASP A 244 -23.89 -59.57 22.74
C ASP A 244 -25.34 -59.74 23.22
N SER A 245 -26.29 -60.04 22.33
CA SER A 245 -27.52 -60.84 22.56
C SER A 245 -28.51 -60.69 21.40
N GLY A 246 -29.06 -61.83 20.95
CA GLY A 246 -29.72 -62.03 19.66
C GLY A 246 -31.07 -61.36 19.42
N ASP A 247 -31.25 -60.94 18.16
CA ASP A 247 -32.53 -60.82 17.46
C ASP A 247 -32.25 -60.86 15.93
N ASP A 248 -32.58 -61.98 15.27
CA ASP A 248 -32.02 -62.39 13.97
C ASP A 248 -32.32 -61.45 12.78
N THR A 249 -33.39 -60.65 12.85
CA THR A 249 -33.81 -59.79 11.73
C THR A 249 -33.16 -58.41 11.74
N ARG A 250 -32.79 -57.90 12.93
CA ARG A 250 -32.18 -56.58 13.13
C ARG A 250 -30.67 -56.65 13.29
N SER A 251 -30.11 -57.82 13.61
CA SER A 251 -28.68 -58.09 13.46
C SER A 251 -28.26 -57.89 12.01
N ALA A 252 -29.05 -58.39 11.05
CA ALA A 252 -28.75 -58.26 9.63
C ALA A 252 -28.62 -56.80 9.14
N GLU A 253 -29.45 -55.86 9.63
CA GLU A 253 -29.33 -54.43 9.28
C GLU A 253 -28.09 -53.79 9.91
N LYS A 254 -27.74 -54.17 11.15
CA LYS A 254 -26.51 -53.74 11.82
C LYS A 254 -25.26 -54.26 11.10
N ASP A 255 -25.27 -55.54 10.74
CA ASP A 255 -24.17 -56.22 10.05
C ASP A 255 -23.98 -55.64 8.64
N ALA A 256 -25.07 -55.33 7.93
CA ALA A 256 -25.01 -54.66 6.62
C ALA A 256 -24.42 -53.24 6.71
N LEU A 257 -24.78 -52.47 7.75
CA LEU A 257 -24.21 -51.13 7.97
C LEU A 257 -22.73 -51.20 8.34
N ILE A 258 -22.32 -52.18 9.14
CA ILE A 258 -20.90 -52.41 9.47
C ILE A 258 -20.13 -52.79 8.20
N GLU A 259 -20.67 -53.67 7.35
CA GLU A 259 -20.03 -54.04 6.07
C GLU A 259 -19.92 -52.84 5.12
N GLU A 260 -20.94 -51.99 5.04
CA GLU A 260 -20.91 -50.78 4.22
C GLU A 260 -19.86 -49.78 4.73
N ILE A 261 -19.73 -49.62 6.05
CA ILE A 261 -18.68 -48.78 6.65
C ILE A 261 -17.27 -49.37 6.37
N GLU A 262 -17.11 -50.70 6.44
CA GLU A 262 -15.85 -51.36 6.09
C GLU A 262 -15.49 -51.19 4.61
N GLN A 263 -16.49 -51.21 3.71
CA GLN A 263 -16.30 -50.90 2.29
C GLN A 263 -15.85 -49.44 2.07
N LEU A 264 -16.44 -48.49 2.79
CA LEU A 264 -16.05 -47.06 2.73
C LEU A 264 -14.58 -46.88 3.13
N ILE A 265 -14.09 -47.61 4.13
CA ILE A 265 -12.70 -47.53 4.60
C ILE A 265 -11.74 -48.25 3.66
N LYS A 266 -12.12 -49.41 3.12
CA LYS A 266 -11.31 -50.16 2.16
C LYS A 266 -11.11 -49.40 0.84
N GLY A 267 -12.03 -48.51 0.50
CA GLY A 267 -11.92 -47.59 -0.63
C GLY A 267 -10.95 -46.42 -0.42
N ILE A 268 -10.45 -46.21 0.80
CA ILE A 268 -9.50 -45.12 1.09
C ILE A 268 -8.08 -45.59 0.72
N PRO A 269 -7.45 -45.02 -0.33
CA PRO A 269 -6.07 -45.32 -0.63
C PRO A 269 -5.19 -44.88 0.53
N GLU A 270 -4.38 -45.82 1.03
CA GLU A 270 -3.35 -45.59 2.02
C GLU A 270 -2.46 -44.44 1.51
N GLN A 271 -2.52 -43.29 2.18
CA GLN A 271 -1.63 -42.18 1.90
C GLN A 271 -0.22 -42.70 2.16
N VAL A 272 0.48 -43.06 1.07
CA VAL A 272 1.92 -43.26 1.07
C VAL A 272 2.51 -41.96 1.58
N ASP A 273 3.04 -42.01 2.80
CA ASP A 273 3.91 -41.00 3.36
C ASP A 273 4.98 -40.63 2.34
N LYS A 274 4.77 -39.50 1.65
CA LYS A 274 5.87 -38.69 1.12
C LYS A 274 6.22 -37.64 2.16
N SER A 275 6.58 -38.10 3.34
CA SER A 275 7.37 -37.35 4.30
C SER A 275 8.67 -38.13 4.55
N GLY A 276 9.67 -37.86 3.71
CA GLY A 276 11.03 -38.38 3.90
C GLY A 276 11.75 -38.74 2.59
N ALA A 277 12.94 -38.17 2.40
CA ALA A 277 13.90 -38.30 1.28
C ALA A 277 13.64 -37.35 0.09
N SER A 278 14.52 -36.43 -0.34
CA SER A 278 15.97 -36.28 -0.13
C SER A 278 16.39 -34.82 -0.34
N LEU A 279 17.56 -34.48 0.23
CA LEU A 279 18.46 -33.41 -0.23
C LEU A 279 18.72 -33.47 -1.74
#